data_AF-A0A2N2HDL0-F1
#
_entry.id   AF-A0A2N2HDL0-F1
#
_cell.length_a   1.000
_cell.length_b   1.000
_cell.length_c   1.000
_cell.angle_alpha   90.00
_cell.angle_beta   90.00
_cell.angle_gamma   90.00
#
_symmetry.space_group_name_H-M   'P 1'
#
loop_
_entity.id
_entity.type
_entity.pdbx_description
1 polymer ?
#
loop_
_entity_poly.entity_id
_entity_poly.type
_entity_poly.pdbx_seq_one_letter_code
_entity_poly.pdbx_strand_id
1 'polypeptide(L)' 'MKLKVRLYGTLSRSFPGYRHGQEMAVEIPEDGTAKELLSVLKIPESMGAVVAAEGRILKPDDAMRADSPVAVFQPIHGG' A
#
# COMPACT_ATOMS: atom_id res chain seq x y z
N MET A 1 -13.30 5.28 2.00
CA MET A 1 -12.40 6.09 2.87
C MET A 1 -11.10 6.46 2.18
N LYS A 2 -10.41 7.49 2.68
CA LYS A 2 -9.13 8.01 2.17
C LYS A 2 -7.97 7.55 3.05
N LEU A 3 -6.89 7.05 2.43
CA LEU A 3 -5.69 6.55 3.10
C LEU A 3 -4.45 7.34 2.66
N LYS A 4 -3.47 7.46 3.55
CA LYS A 4 -2.17 8.07 3.25
C LYS A 4 -1.15 6.97 2.96
N VAL A 5 -0.89 6.71 1.69
CA VAL A 5 -0.07 5.58 1.25
C VAL A 5 1.33 6.03 0.88
N ARG A 6 2.34 5.32 1.38
CA ARG A 6 3.74 5.50 1.03
C ARG A 6 4.27 4.22 0.37
N LEU A 7 4.77 4.36 -0.85
CA LEU A 7 5.35 3.26 -1.62
C LEU A 7 6.86 3.21 -1.44
N TYR A 8 7.38 2.01 -1.21
CA TYR A 8 8.80 1.76 -1.03
C TYR A 8 9.39 0.94 -2.18
N GLY A 9 10.70 1.06 -2.37
CA GLY A 9 11.42 0.38 -3.44
C GLY A 9 11.04 0.88 -4.82
N THR A 10 10.89 -0.03 -5.79
CA THR A 10 10.57 0.31 -7.18
C THR A 10 9.08 0.53 -7.44
N LEU A 11 8.19 0.24 -6.49
CA LEU A 11 6.75 0.51 -6.62
C LEU A 11 6.45 1.98 -6.95
N SER A 12 7.22 2.88 -6.35
CA SER A 12 7.19 4.32 -6.63
C SER A 12 7.36 4.67 -8.11
N ARG A 13 8.10 3.87 -8.89
CA ARG A 13 8.35 4.12 -10.32
C ARG A 13 7.12 3.85 -11.20
N SER A 14 6.19 3.03 -10.72
CA SER A 14 4.94 2.74 -11.42
C SER A 14 3.93 3.89 -11.34
N PHE A 15 4.20 4.93 -10.54
CA PHE A 15 3.32 6.07 -10.34
C PHE A 15 3.98 7.35 -10.86
N PRO A 16 3.59 7.84 -12.06
CA PRO A 16 4.15 9.05 -12.65
C PRO A 16 3.94 10.26 -11.73
N GLY A 17 5.03 10.98 -11.42
CA GLY A 17 4.99 12.14 -10.52
C GLY A 17 5.05 11.80 -9.02
N TYR A 18 5.09 10.53 -8.64
CA TYR A 18 5.30 10.13 -7.25
C TYR A 18 6.76 10.36 -6.83
N ARG A 19 6.96 11.19 -5.80
CA ARG A 19 8.28 11.39 -5.19
C ARG A 19 8.53 10.33 -4.13
N HIS A 20 9.69 9.69 -4.16
CA HIS A 20 10.11 8.74 -3.14
C HIS A 20 9.94 9.34 -1.74
N GLY A 21 9.23 8.62 -0.86
CA GLY A 21 8.95 9.06 0.51
C GLY A 21 7.76 10.03 0.67
N GLN A 22 7.10 10.44 -0.41
CA GLN A 22 5.88 11.24 -0.30
C GLN A 22 4.67 10.37 0.02
N GLU A 23 3.74 10.86 0.83
CA GLU A 23 2.46 10.19 1.02
C GLU A 23 1.54 10.54 -0.15
N MET A 24 0.88 9.55 -0.75
CA MET A 24 -0.19 9.76 -1.72
C MET A 24 -1.53 9.45 -1.06
N ALA A 25 -2.54 10.24 -1.41
CA ALA A 25 -3.89 9.91 -1.02
C ALA A 25 -4.47 8.82 -1.93
N VAL A 26 -4.97 7.73 -1.35
CA VAL A 26 -5.66 6.66 -2.08
C VAL A 26 -7.05 6.50 -1.50
N GLU A 27 -8.05 6.42 -2.36
CA GLU A 27 -9.43 6.16 -1.95
C GLU A 27 -9.75 4.67 -2.17
N ILE A 28 -10.27 4.04 -1.11
CA ILE A 28 -10.76 2.66 -1.11
C ILE A 28 -12.17 2.62 -0.48
N PRO A 29 -12.94 1.53 -0.58
CA PRO A 29 -14.23 1.38 0.13
C PRO A 29 -14.11 1.66 1.65
N GLU A 30 -15.22 2.05 2.31
CA GLU A 30 -15.19 2.39 3.75
C GLU A 30 -14.77 1.22 4.64
N ASP A 31 -15.20 0.00 4.31
CA ASP A 31 -14.76 -1.24 4.98
C ASP A 31 -13.61 -1.92 4.24
N GLY A 32 -12.82 -1.13 3.50
CA GLY A 32 -11.83 -1.67 2.59
C GLY A 32 -10.66 -2.33 3.31
N THR A 33 -10.12 -3.37 2.67
CA THR A 33 -9.03 -4.20 3.20
C THR A 33 -7.71 -3.91 2.53
N ALA A 34 -6.62 -4.46 3.07
CA ALA A 34 -5.30 -4.35 2.44
C ALA A 34 -5.29 -4.91 1.00
N LYS A 35 -6.08 -5.95 0.72
CA LYS A 35 -6.26 -6.52 -0.62
C LYS A 35 -6.89 -5.53 -1.61
N GLU A 36 -7.91 -4.81 -1.17
CA GLU A 36 -8.56 -3.79 -1.99
C GLU A 36 -7.62 -2.63 -2.29
N LEU A 37 -6.83 -2.21 -1.30
CA LEU A 37 -5.79 -1.21 -1.51
C LEU A 37 -4.80 -1.64 -2.60
N LEU A 38 -4.28 -2.87 -2.52
CA LEU A 38 -3.36 -3.40 -3.54
C LEU A 38 -4.01 -3.44 -4.92
N SER A 39 -5.30 -3.81 -5.00
CA SER A 39 -6.08 -3.81 -6.24
C SER A 39 -6.23 -2.41 -6.84
N VAL A 40 -6.54 -1.39 -6.02
CA VAL A 40 -6.64 0.02 -6.46
C VAL A 40 -5.29 0.54 -6.96
N LEU A 41 -4.20 0.16 -6.28
CA LEU A 41 -2.84 0.46 -6.69
C LEU A 41 -2.35 -0.36 -7.90
N LYS A 42 -3.18 -1.27 -8.43
CA LYS A 42 -2.84 -2.20 -9.52
C LYS A 42 -1.60 -3.03 -9.22
N ILE A 43 -1.37 -3.35 -7.94
CA ILE A 43 -0.28 -4.22 -7.50
C ILE A 43 -0.85 -5.64 -7.45
N PRO A 44 -0.37 -6.56 -8.31
CA PRO A 44 -0.88 -7.92 -8.33
C PRO A 44 -0.47 -8.68 -7.06
N GLU A 45 -1.36 -9.52 -6.54
CA GLU A 45 -1.08 -10.35 -5.36
C GLU A 45 0.15 -11.26 -5.56
N SER A 46 0.37 -11.73 -6.79
CA SER A 46 1.54 -12.53 -7.16
C SER A 46 2.87 -11.80 -6.98
N MET A 47 2.86 -10.47 -6.88
CA MET A 47 4.05 -9.69 -6.57
C MET A 47 4.50 -9.90 -5.13
N GLY A 48 3.62 -10.34 -4.21
CA GLY A 48 3.98 -10.55 -2.80
C GLY A 48 4.27 -9.25 -2.05
N ALA A 49 3.60 -8.15 -2.42
CA ALA A 49 3.77 -6.87 -1.75
C ALA A 49 3.27 -6.94 -0.29
N VAL A 50 4.02 -6.31 0.61
CA VAL A 50 3.70 -6.25 2.04
C VAL A 50 3.06 -4.92 2.37
N VAL A 51 1.89 -4.95 3.02
CA VAL A 51 1.18 -3.76 3.50
C VAL A 51 1.38 -3.64 5.00
N ALA A 52 1.81 -2.47 5.47
CA ALA A 52 1.94 -2.16 6.88
C ALA A 52 1.18 -0.88 7.22
N ALA A 53 0.43 -0.89 8.31
CA ALA A 53 -0.28 0.28 8.82
C ALA A 53 -0.17 0.27 10.35
N GLU A 54 -0.12 1.46 10.97
CA GLU A 54 -0.10 1.58 12.45
C GLU A 54 1.02 0.75 13.13
N GLY A 55 2.16 0.56 12.45
CA GLY A 55 3.30 -0.22 12.99
C GLY A 55 3.13 -1.74 12.95
N ARG A 56 2.10 -2.26 12.28
CA ARG A 56 1.88 -3.71 12.08
C ARG A 56 1.76 -4.07 10.60
N ILE A 57 2.13 -5.30 10.27
CA ILE A 57 1.87 -5.89 8.94
C ILE A 57 0.40 -6.30 8.89
N LEU A 58 -0.30 -5.88 7.84
CA LEU A 58 -1.69 -6.26 7.59
C LEU A 58 -1.75 -7.49 6.69
N LYS A 59 -2.64 -8.41 7.03
CA LYS A 59 -3.05 -9.48 6.13
C LYS A 59 -3.95 -8.92 5.01
N PRO A 60 -4.08 -9.60 3.86
CA PRO A 60 -4.94 -9.14 2.77
C PRO A 60 -6.36 -8.81 3.20
N ASP A 61 -6.93 -9.59 4.13
CA ASP A 61 -8.31 -9.44 4.60
C ASP A 61 -8.44 -8.54 5.84
N ASP A 62 -7.33 -7.99 6.36
CA ASP A 62 -7.40 -7.08 7.51
C ASP A 62 -8.03 -5.74 7.07
N ALA A 63 -9.02 -5.31 7.85
CA ALA A 63 -9.67 -4.03 7.67
C ALA A 63 -8.69 -2.88 7.90
N MET A 64 -8.79 -1.87 7.03
CA MET A 64 -8.00 -0.65 7.12
C MET A 64 -8.76 0.46 7.85
N ARG A 65 -8.04 1.50 8.28
CA ARG A 65 -8.64 2.65 8.96
C ARG A 65 -8.41 3.91 8.15
N ALA A 66 -9.45 4.74 8.04
CA ALA A 66 -9.38 6.02 7.36
C ALA A 66 -8.26 6.90 7.94
N ASP A 67 -7.63 7.71 7.07
CA ASP A 67 -6.54 8.64 7.38
C ASP A 67 -5.29 8.02 8.02
N SER A 68 -5.23 6.69 8.13
CA SER A 68 -4.07 5.98 8.66
C SER A 68 -2.91 6.02 7.65
N PRO A 69 -1.67 6.25 8.12
CA PRO A 69 -0.48 6.11 7.29
C PRO A 69 -0.22 4.63 7.00
N VAL A 70 -0.11 4.32 5.72
CA VAL A 70 0.07 2.96 5.20
C VAL A 70 1.36 2.94 4.39
N ALA A 71 2.21 1.96 4.66
CA ALA A 71 3.41 1.69 3.90
C ALA A 71 3.21 0.42 3.05
N VAL A 72 3.53 0.49 1.76
CA VAL A 72 3.53 -0.67 0.87
C VAL A 72 4.96 -0.93 0.41
N PHE A 73 5.43 -2.15 0.67
CA PHE A 73 6.77 -2.60 0.36
C PHE A 73 6.72 -3.64 -0.75
N GLN A 74 7.56 -3.47 -1.76
CA GLN A 74 7.89 -4.59 -2.65
C GLN A 74 8.69 -5.63 -1.87
N PRO A 75 8.53 -6.93 -2.15
CA PRO A 75 9.46 -7.92 -1.62
C PRO A 75 10.85 -7.66 -2.17
N ILE A 76 11.84 -7.79 -1.28
CA ILE A 76 13.25 -7.72 -1.62
C ILE A 76 13.81 -9.12 -1.41
N HIS A 77 14.30 -9.72 -2.49
CA HIS A 77 15.02 -10.99 -2.41
C HIS A 77 16.51 -10.64 -2.20
N GLY A 78 17.04 -10.96 -1.02
CA GLY A 78 18.47 -10.88 -0.76
C GLY A 78 19.22 -11.97 -1.53
N GLY A 79 20.38 -11.62 -2.08
CA GLY A 79 21.29 -12.56 -2.75
C GLY A 79 22.12 -13.38 -1.79
#